data_AF-A0A518RB56-F1
#
_entry.id   AF-A0A518RB56-F1
#
_cell.length_a   1.000
_cell.length_b   1.000
_cell.length_c   1.000
_cell.angle_alpha   90.00
_cell.angle_beta   90.00
_cell.angle_gamma   90.00
#
_symmetry.space_group_name_H-M   'P 1'
#
loop_
_entity.id
_entity.type
_entity.pdbx_description
1 polymer ?
#
loop_
_entity_poly.entity_id
_entity_poly.type
_entity_poly.pdbx_seq_one_letter_code
_entity_poly.pdbx_strand_id
1 'polypeptide(L)' 'MSTPSAIDSDDYGRTIDMAAFGHALTRRRAEIEAETGEPFTVPRNEGTRRTASKRALLAEIDQLAAAKGIRW' A
#
# COMPACT_ATOMS: atom_id res chain seq x y z
N MET A 1 -9.33 -12.96 26.38
CA MET A 1 -8.46 -13.13 25.19
C MET A 1 -9.35 -13.05 23.96
N SER A 2 -9.34 -11.90 23.27
CA SER A 2 -10.12 -11.70 22.04
C SER A 2 -9.29 -12.17 20.85
N THR A 3 -9.80 -13.14 20.13
CA THR A 3 -9.27 -13.61 18.84
C THR A 3 -9.28 -12.48 17.80
N PRO A 4 -8.30 -12.41 16.89
CA PRO A 4 -8.39 -11.50 15.74
C PRO A 4 -9.56 -11.95 14.86
N SER A 5 -10.52 -11.06 14.66
CA SER A 5 -11.62 -11.21 13.71
C SER A 5 -11.02 -11.43 12.33
N ALA A 6 -11.37 -12.56 11.71
CA ALA A 6 -11.04 -12.89 10.34
C ALA A 6 -11.40 -11.69 9.45
N ILE A 7 -10.45 -11.27 8.61
CA ILE A 7 -10.77 -10.35 7.51
C ILE A 7 -11.72 -11.15 6.62
N ASP A 8 -13.00 -10.79 6.68
CA ASP A 8 -14.07 -11.42 5.92
C ASP A 8 -13.69 -11.38 4.45
N SER A 9 -13.50 -12.57 3.86
CA SER A 9 -13.02 -12.73 2.48
C SER A 9 -14.08 -12.34 1.43
N ASP A 10 -15.21 -11.78 1.86
CA ASP A 10 -16.37 -11.43 1.03
C ASP A 10 -16.34 -9.97 0.51
N ASP A 11 -15.36 -9.14 0.90
CA ASP A 11 -15.31 -7.72 0.50
C ASP A 11 -14.69 -7.47 -0.90
N TYR A 12 -14.38 -8.53 -1.67
CA TYR A 12 -13.79 -8.44 -3.02
C TYR A 12 -14.81 -8.05 -4.14
N GLY A 13 -15.91 -7.37 -3.79
CA GLY A 13 -16.95 -6.94 -4.74
C GLY A 13 -17.65 -5.63 -4.40
N ARG A 14 -17.23 -4.93 -3.35
CA ARG A 14 -17.88 -3.68 -2.93
C ARG A 14 -17.48 -2.54 -3.87
N THR A 15 -18.48 -1.84 -4.42
CA THR A 15 -18.24 -0.58 -5.13
C THR A 15 -17.84 0.48 -4.10
N ILE A 16 -16.61 0.98 -4.20
CA ILE A 16 -16.11 2.06 -3.36
C ILE A 16 -16.47 3.39 -4.02
N ASP A 17 -17.22 4.23 -3.30
CA ASP A 17 -17.31 5.65 -3.65
C ASP A 17 -16.00 6.34 -3.26
N MET A 18 -15.19 6.64 -4.27
CA MET A 18 -13.87 7.25 -4.09
C MET A 18 -13.94 8.66 -3.49
N ALA A 19 -15.03 9.41 -3.69
CA ALA A 19 -15.19 10.74 -3.12
C ALA A 19 -15.46 10.64 -1.61
N ALA A 20 -16.42 9.82 -1.21
CA ALA A 20 -16.72 9.56 0.19
C ALA A 20 -15.49 8.97 0.92
N PHE A 21 -14.78 8.05 0.26
CA PHE A 21 -13.54 7.47 0.78
C PHE A 21 -12.44 8.51 0.97
N GLY A 22 -12.25 9.43 0.01
CA GLY A 22 -11.29 10.52 0.11
C GLY A 22 -11.57 11.46 1.28
N HIS A 23 -12.84 11.79 1.54
CA HIS A 23 -13.24 12.56 2.71
C HIS A 23 -12.94 11.83 4.02
N ALA A 24 -13.23 10.52 4.09
CA ALA A 24 -12.93 9.70 5.25
C ALA A 24 -11.42 9.64 5.56
N LEU A 25 -10.59 9.50 4.53
CA LEU A 25 -9.13 9.51 4.67
C LEU A 25 -8.60 10.84 5.19
N THR A 26 -9.13 11.96 4.68
CA THR A 26 -8.71 13.31 5.12
C THR A 26 -9.05 13.53 6.60
N ARG A 27 -10.27 13.16 7.01
CA ARG A 27 -10.67 13.22 8.42
C ARG A 27 -9.76 12.36 9.29
N ARG A 28 -9.51 11.11 8.88
CA ARG A 28 -8.68 10.19 9.65
C ARG A 28 -7.25 10.67 9.79
N ARG A 29 -6.70 11.31 8.75
CA ARG A 29 -5.37 11.95 8.82
C ARG A 29 -5.34 13.06 9.87
N ALA A 30 -6.32 13.96 9.87
CA ALA A 30 -6.39 15.06 10.83
C ALA A 30 -6.52 14.57 12.28
N GLU A 31 -7.28 13.48 12.51
CA GLU A 31 -7.37 12.82 13.82
C GLU A 31 -6.00 12.32 14.29
N ILE A 32 -5.27 11.62 13.43
CA ILE A 32 -3.95 11.09 13.78
C ILE A 32 -2.97 12.25 14.07
N GLU A 33 -2.97 13.29 13.25
CA GLU A 33 -2.10 14.46 13.45
C GLU A 33 -2.44 15.21 14.76
N ALA A 34 -3.71 15.26 15.16
CA ALA A 34 -4.14 15.82 16.44
C ALA A 34 -3.75 14.94 17.63
N GLU A 35 -3.81 13.61 17.48
CA GLU A 35 -3.42 12.64 18.51
C GLU A 35 -1.90 12.61 18.74
N THR A 36 -1.10 12.70 17.66
CA THR A 36 0.37 12.60 17.74
C THR A 36 1.05 13.95 17.92
N GLY A 37 0.39 15.05 17.55
CA GLY A 37 1.00 16.39 17.50
C GLY A 37 2.03 16.54 16.39
N GLU A 38 2.12 15.58 15.48
CA GLU A 38 3.08 15.55 14.37
C GLU A 38 2.38 15.30 13.03
N PRO A 39 2.87 15.87 11.91
CA PRO A 39 2.33 15.60 10.58
C PRO A 39 2.37 14.11 10.25
N PHE A 40 1.23 13.56 9.81
CA PHE A 40 1.12 12.15 9.45
C PHE A 40 1.78 11.95 8.09
N THR A 41 2.99 11.41 8.12
CA THR A 41 3.76 11.05 6.93
C THR A 41 3.67 9.55 6.75
N VAL A 42 2.94 9.10 5.72
CA VAL A 42 2.95 7.68 5.34
C VAL A 42 4.31 7.38 4.73
N PRO A 43 5.10 6.46 5.30
CA PRO A 43 6.38 6.11 4.72
C PRO A 43 6.13 5.54 3.32
N ARG A 44 6.76 6.11 2.29
CA ARG A 44 6.54 5.68 0.91
C ARG A 44 7.25 4.35 0.67
N ASN A 45 6.64 3.22 1.07
CA ASN A 45 7.22 1.87 0.93
C ASN A 45 8.74 1.89 1.16
N GLU A 46 9.17 2.48 2.27
CA GLU A 46 10.59 2.68 2.63
C GLU A 46 11.26 1.36 3.06
N GLY A 47 10.62 0.24 2.72
CA GLY A 47 11.11 -1.10 2.95
C GLY A 47 12.37 -1.34 2.13
N THR A 48 13.51 -1.05 2.74
CA THR A 48 14.84 -1.54 2.35
C THR A 48 14.87 -3.06 2.12
N ARG A 49 13.91 -3.81 2.67
CA ARG A 49 13.72 -5.25 2.41
C ARG A 49 12.80 -5.48 1.22
N ARG A 50 13.37 -5.51 0.02
CA ARG A 50 12.74 -6.28 -1.08
C ARG A 50 12.68 -7.74 -0.62
N THR A 51 11.49 -8.34 -0.57
CA THR A 51 11.35 -9.79 -0.30
C THR A 51 12.03 -10.59 -1.41
N ALA A 52 12.31 -11.88 -1.18
CA ALA A 52 12.90 -12.75 -2.21
C ALA A 52 12.04 -12.77 -3.49
N SER A 53 10.72 -12.85 -3.34
CA SER A 53 9.76 -12.82 -4.44
C SER A 53 9.83 -11.50 -5.23
N LYS A 54 9.95 -10.36 -4.54
CA LYS A 54 10.08 -9.05 -5.19
C LYS A 54 11.40 -8.90 -5.93
N ARG A 55 12.50 -9.46 -5.42
CA ARG A 55 13.79 -9.46 -6.13
C ARG A 55 13.74 -10.31 -7.40
N ALA A 56 13.14 -11.50 -7.33
CA ALA A 56 12.98 -12.37 -8.49
C ALA A 56 12.13 -11.71 -9.58
N LEU A 57 11.01 -11.08 -9.19
CA LEU A 57 10.16 -10.34 -10.13
C LEU A 57 10.93 -9.21 -10.83
N LEU A 58 11.69 -8.41 -10.07
CA LEU A 58 12.46 -7.30 -10.65
C LEU A 58 13.56 -7.82 -11.60
N ALA A 59 14.24 -8.91 -11.24
CA ALA A 59 15.25 -9.52 -12.12
C ALA A 59 14.67 -10.03 -13.44
N GLU A 60 13.45 -10.58 -13.42
CA GLU A 60 12.74 -11.00 -14.64
C GLU A 60 12.36 -9.79 -15.51
N ILE A 61 11.85 -8.73 -14.88
CA ILE A 61 11.54 -7.47 -15.58
C ILE A 61 12.78 -6.90 -16.26
N ASP A 62 13.92 -6.90 -15.58
CA ASP A 62 15.19 -6.40 -16.12
C ASP A 62 15.66 -7.23 -17.33
N GLN A 63 15.54 -8.56 -17.28
CA GLN A 63 15.86 -9.43 -18.42
C GLN A 63 14.96 -9.16 -19.63
N LEU A 64 13.66 -9.02 -19.41
CA LEU A 64 12.69 -8.71 -20.46
C LEU A 64 12.90 -7.32 -21.05
N ALA A 65 13.26 -6.34 -20.23
CA ALA A 65 13.57 -4.99 -20.67
C ALA A 65 14.85 -4.97 -21.54
N ALA A 66 15.90 -5.68 -21.12
CA ALA A 66 17.13 -5.84 -21.88
C ALA A 66 16.90 -6.54 -23.23
N ALA A 67 16.10 -7.61 -23.26
CA ALA A 67 15.73 -8.31 -24.50
C ALA A 67 14.95 -7.42 -25.49
N LYS A 68 14.22 -6.43 -24.98
CA LYS A 68 13.46 -5.45 -25.78
C LYS A 68 14.22 -4.16 -26.06
N GLY A 69 15.45 -4.02 -25.57
CA GLY A 69 16.25 -2.79 -25.71
C GLY A 69 15.70 -1.58 -24.93
N ILE A 70 14.90 -1.82 -23.89
CA ILE A 70 14.29 -0.77 -23.06
C ILE A 70 15.13 -0.60 -21.78
N ARG A 71 15.45 0.65 -21.40
CA ARG A 71 16.15 0.97 -20.15
C ARG A 71 15.24 1.82 -19.25
N TRP A 72 15.17 1.47 -17.97
CA TRP A 72 14.37 2.15 -16.94
C TRP A 72 15.27 2.63 -15.80
#